data_AF-A0A839FKG2-F1
#
_entry.id   AF-A0A839FKG2-F1
#
_cell.length_a   1.000
_cell.length_b   1.000
_cell.length_c   1.000
_cell.angle_alpha   90.00
_cell.angle_beta   90.00
_cell.angle_gamma   90.00
#
_symmetry.space_group_name_H-M   'P 1'
#
loop_
_entity.id
_entity.type
_entity.pdbx_description
1 polymer ?
#
loop_
_entity_poly.entity_id
_entity_poly.type
_entity_poly.pdbx_seq_one_letter_code
_entity_poly.pdbx_strand_id
1 'polypeptide(L)'
;MNNLEVPAMAATARRFPVKSKLALAILLPCILAVSNCSAMRWMDETSKSTGSSKCAGWNKIRIKPETAVYLARNDFSAGIDIDSHNLNGQSHGCWN
;
A
#
# COMPACT_ATOMS: atom_id res chain seq x y z
N MET A 1 36.56 -22.80 -22.39
CA MET A 1 37.40 -22.49 -21.20
C MET A 1 37.37 -20.98 -21.06
N ASN A 2 36.61 -20.48 -20.09
CA ASN A 2 36.36 -19.05 -19.90
C ASN A 2 37.43 -18.52 -18.93
N ASN A 3 38.27 -17.59 -19.39
CA ASN A 3 39.07 -16.75 -18.50
C ASN A 3 38.44 -15.36 -18.49
N LEU A 4 37.83 -15.01 -17.36
CA LEU A 4 37.44 -13.63 -17.04
C LEU A 4 38.71 -12.87 -16.62
N GLU A 5 39.08 -11.86 -17.39
CA GLU A 5 39.97 -10.80 -16.92
C GLU A 5 39.20 -9.48 -16.95
N VAL A 6 38.98 -8.92 -15.76
CA VAL A 6 38.37 -7.60 -15.55
C VAL A 6 39.49 -6.57 -15.58
N PRO A 7 39.52 -5.60 -16.52
CA PRO A 7 40.38 -4.45 -16.38
C PRO A 7 39.71 -3.41 -15.49
N ALA A 8 40.42 -3.02 -14.43
CA ALA A 8 40.05 -1.97 -13.51
C ALA A 8 39.85 -0.64 -14.26
N MET A 9 38.61 -0.11 -14.25
CA MET A 9 38.33 1.24 -14.73
C MET A 9 38.85 2.25 -13.70
N ALA A 10 39.97 2.87 -14.00
CA ALA A 10 40.44 4.07 -13.33
C ALA A 10 39.47 5.22 -13.60
N ALA A 11 38.61 5.54 -12.63
CA ALA A 11 37.75 6.72 -12.66
C ALA A 11 38.60 7.98 -12.41
N THR A 12 39.08 8.62 -13.48
CA THR A 12 39.61 9.98 -13.42
C THR A 12 38.49 10.97 -13.10
N ALA A 13 38.34 11.30 -11.82
CA ALA A 13 37.45 12.36 -11.34
C ALA A 13 37.96 13.73 -11.79
N ARG A 14 37.25 14.37 -12.73
CA ARG A 14 37.46 15.79 -13.05
C ARG A 14 36.79 16.64 -11.96
N ARG A 15 37.58 17.41 -11.21
CA ARG A 15 37.09 18.39 -10.23
C ARG A 15 36.56 19.63 -10.95
N PHE A 16 35.25 19.86 -10.89
CA PHE A 16 34.65 21.15 -11.23
C PHE A 16 34.70 22.06 -9.99
N PRO A 17 35.26 23.28 -10.07
CA PRO A 17 35.25 24.21 -8.94
C PRO A 17 33.85 24.82 -8.80
N VAL A 18 33.03 24.23 -7.93
CA VAL A 18 31.72 24.77 -7.55
C VAL A 18 31.95 25.97 -6.64
N LYS A 19 31.70 27.18 -7.15
CA LYS A 19 31.68 28.39 -6.32
C LYS A 19 30.51 28.30 -5.34
N SER A 20 30.93 28.12 -4.09
CA SER A 20 30.20 27.99 -2.84
C SER A 20 29.01 28.96 -2.72
N LYS A 21 27.92 28.40 -2.20
CA LYS A 21 26.76 29.05 -1.54
C LYS A 21 25.50 29.36 -2.34
N LEU A 22 25.53 29.59 -3.67
CA LEU A 22 24.29 29.92 -4.40
C LEU A 22 23.56 28.71 -5.01
N ALA A 23 24.28 27.62 -5.30
CA ALA A 23 23.70 26.43 -5.95
C ALA A 23 22.84 25.55 -5.02
N LEU A 24 22.95 25.74 -3.69
CA LEU A 24 22.23 24.92 -2.70
C LEU A 24 20.78 25.40 -2.47
N ALA A 25 20.49 26.68 -2.76
CA ALA A 25 19.18 27.29 -2.47
C ALA A 25 18.09 26.92 -3.49
N ILE A 26 18.47 26.52 -4.71
CA ILE A 26 17.51 26.24 -5.80
C ILE A 26 17.06 24.77 -5.81
N LEU A 27 17.81 23.86 -5.20
CA LEU A 27 17.48 22.42 -5.14
C LEU A 27 16.65 22.04 -3.89
N LEU A 28 16.53 22.92 -2.90
CA LEU A 28 15.85 22.65 -1.64
C LEU A 28 14.30 22.57 -1.71
N PRO A 29 13.57 23.26 -2.61
CA PRO A 29 12.10 23.21 -2.60
C PRO A 29 11.53 21.89 -3.15
N CYS A 30 12.32 21.11 -3.90
CA CYS A 30 11.85 19.88 -4.53
C CYS A 30 11.78 18.66 -3.59
N ILE A 31 12.41 18.73 -2.40
CA ILE A 31 12.46 17.60 -1.45
C ILE A 31 11.43 17.76 -0.32
N LEU A 32 10.92 18.97 -0.08
CA LEU A 32 9.98 19.24 1.01
C LEU A 32 8.50 19.07 0.63
N ALA A 33 8.16 18.86 -0.65
CA ALA A 33 6.79 18.65 -1.09
C ALA A 33 6.27 17.22 -0.90
N VAL A 34 7.12 16.27 -0.46
CA VAL A 34 6.74 14.87 -0.20
C VAL A 34 6.60 14.53 1.29
N SER A 35 6.76 15.52 2.19
CA SER A 35 6.56 15.30 3.64
C SER A 35 5.10 15.42 4.10
N ASN A 36 4.12 15.35 3.20
CA ASN A 36 2.76 14.96 3.57
C ASN A 36 2.68 13.43 3.63
N CYS A 37 3.44 12.85 4.57
CA CYS A 37 3.07 11.57 5.17
C CYS A 37 1.84 11.86 6.04
N SER A 38 0.69 12.03 5.39
CA SER A 38 -0.61 11.96 6.03
C SER A 38 -0.75 10.52 6.53
N ALA A 39 -0.21 10.26 7.73
CA ALA A 39 -0.44 9.04 8.46
C ALA A 39 -1.95 8.96 8.71
N MET A 40 -2.61 8.21 7.84
CA MET A 40 -4.03 7.91 7.88
C MET A 40 -4.28 7.03 9.12
N ARG A 41 -4.52 7.68 10.25
CA ARG A 41 -4.55 7.13 11.62
C ARG A 41 -5.74 6.21 11.93
N TRP A 42 -6.48 5.73 10.93
CA TRP A 42 -7.62 4.82 11.13
C TRP A 42 -7.31 3.36 10.79
N MET A 43 -6.08 3.02 10.39
CA MET A 43 -5.61 1.64 10.37
C MET A 43 -4.96 1.33 11.72
N ASP A 44 -5.76 1.27 12.79
CA ASP A 44 -5.26 0.73 14.05
C ASP A 44 -5.08 -0.78 13.90
N GLU A 45 -3.81 -1.16 13.99
CA GLU A 45 -3.22 -2.48 13.98
C GLU A 45 -3.68 -3.27 15.22
N THR A 46 -4.93 -3.74 15.21
CA THR A 46 -5.33 -4.91 16.03
C THR A 46 -5.89 -6.00 15.14
N SER A 47 -5.07 -6.45 14.21
CA SER A 47 -5.18 -7.80 13.67
C SER A 47 -3.78 -8.35 13.54
N LYS A 48 -3.07 -8.47 14.67
CA LYS A 48 -2.04 -9.50 14.82
C LYS A 48 -2.73 -10.87 14.68
N SER A 49 -3.08 -11.23 13.44
CA SER A 49 -3.38 -12.61 13.07
C SER A 49 -2.05 -13.34 13.08
N THR A 50 -1.66 -13.77 14.27
CA THR A 50 -0.50 -14.63 14.47
C THR A 50 -0.88 -16.00 13.92
N GLY A 51 -0.79 -16.13 12.61
CA GLY A 51 -1.20 -17.31 11.87
C GLY A 51 -1.36 -16.97 10.40
N SER A 52 -0.52 -17.58 9.57
CA SER A 52 -0.84 -17.75 8.15
C SER A 52 -2.17 -18.49 8.07
N SER A 53 -3.29 -17.78 7.95
CA SER A 53 -4.60 -18.41 7.93
C SER A 53 -5.43 -17.74 6.83
N LYS A 54 -6.18 -18.55 6.09
CA LYS A 54 -6.94 -18.22 4.86
C LYS A 54 -7.80 -16.93 4.88
N CYS A 55 -7.91 -16.27 6.02
CA CYS A 55 -8.81 -15.17 6.31
C CYS A 55 -8.08 -13.84 6.53
N ALA A 56 -6.75 -13.81 6.42
CA ALA A 56 -5.98 -12.58 6.54
C ALA A 56 -6.45 -11.55 5.49
N GLY A 57 -6.80 -10.35 5.95
CA GLY A 57 -7.33 -9.27 5.09
C GLY A 57 -8.84 -9.36 4.79
N TRP A 58 -9.51 -10.44 5.20
CA TRP A 58 -10.96 -10.58 5.06
C TRP A 58 -11.67 -10.11 6.33
N ASN A 59 -12.76 -9.37 6.16
CA ASN A 59 -13.64 -8.96 7.25
C ASN A 59 -15.10 -9.21 6.88
N LYS A 60 -15.91 -9.67 7.85
CA LYS A 60 -17.34 -9.88 7.66
C LYS A 60 -18.05 -8.52 7.51
N ILE A 61 -18.76 -8.33 6.42
CA ILE A 61 -19.49 -7.08 6.17
C ILE A 61 -20.87 -7.18 6.82
N ARG A 62 -21.15 -6.29 7.78
CA ARG A 62 -22.46 -6.20 8.43
C ARG A 62 -23.26 -5.06 7.83
N ILE A 63 -24.39 -5.38 7.21
CA ILE A 63 -25.31 -4.39 6.64
C ILE A 63 -26.41 -4.06 7.65
N LYS A 64 -26.68 -2.77 7.86
CA LYS A 64 -27.85 -2.34 8.64
C LYS A 64 -29.15 -2.52 7.82
N PRO A 65 -30.31 -2.79 8.44
CA PRO A 65 -31.55 -3.01 7.69
C PRO A 65 -31.90 -1.91 6.68
N GLU A 66 -31.72 -0.64 7.06
CA GLU A 66 -31.95 0.52 6.18
C GLU A 66 -31.03 0.51 4.95
N THR A 67 -29.78 0.07 5.12
CA THR A 67 -28.82 -0.06 4.01
C THR A 67 -29.19 -1.25 3.12
N ALA A 68 -29.68 -2.35 3.68
CA ALA A 68 -30.16 -3.49 2.88
C ALA A 68 -31.34 -3.09 1.99
N VAL A 69 -32.30 -2.32 2.52
CA VAL A 69 -33.41 -1.76 1.73
C VAL A 69 -32.91 -0.80 0.65
N TYR A 70 -31.92 0.03 0.97
CA TYR A 70 -31.33 0.94 -0.01
C TYR A 70 -30.64 0.18 -1.15
N LEU A 71 -29.79 -0.80 -0.84
CA LEU A 71 -29.11 -1.62 -1.84
C LEU A 71 -30.12 -2.37 -2.72
N ALA A 72 -31.14 -2.98 -2.12
CA ALA A 72 -32.17 -3.68 -2.89
C ALA A 72 -32.89 -2.80 -3.92
N ARG A 73 -33.01 -1.49 -3.65
CA ARG A 73 -33.70 -0.52 -4.54
C ARG A 73 -32.78 0.16 -5.54
N ASN A 74 -31.52 0.41 -5.16
CA ASN A 74 -30.64 1.31 -5.90
C ASN A 74 -29.42 0.61 -6.50
N ASP A 75 -28.94 -0.47 -5.88
CA ASP A 75 -27.77 -1.24 -6.32
C ASP A 75 -27.85 -2.69 -5.82
N PHE A 76 -28.72 -3.46 -6.47
CA PHE A 76 -28.96 -4.84 -6.09
C PHE A 76 -27.70 -5.70 -6.27
N SER A 77 -26.89 -5.40 -7.29
CA SER A 77 -25.59 -6.05 -7.55
C SER A 77 -24.67 -5.96 -6.35
N ALA A 78 -24.47 -4.76 -5.79
CA ALA A 78 -23.62 -4.59 -4.61
C ALA A 78 -24.13 -5.39 -3.40
N GLY A 79 -25.45 -5.52 -3.24
CA GLY A 79 -26.04 -6.38 -2.22
C GLY A 79 -25.65 -7.85 -2.38
N ILE A 80 -25.72 -8.38 -3.61
CA ILE A 80 -25.32 -9.76 -3.94
C ILE A 80 -23.81 -9.96 -3.76
N ASP A 81 -22.98 -9.01 -4.17
CA ASP A 81 -21.53 -9.11 -4.03
C ASP A 81 -21.10 -9.14 -2.56
N ILE A 82 -21.76 -8.36 -1.70
CA ILE A 82 -21.53 -8.39 -0.26
C ILE A 82 -21.96 -9.74 0.33
N ASP A 83 -23.10 -10.28 -0.09
CA ASP A 83 -23.56 -11.59 0.36
C ASP A 83 -22.59 -12.70 -0.06
N SER A 84 -22.15 -12.69 -1.32
CA SER A 84 -21.14 -13.62 -1.87
C SER A 84 -19.81 -13.54 -1.12
N HIS A 85 -19.33 -12.33 -0.81
CA HIS A 85 -18.14 -12.14 0.02
C HIS A 85 -18.31 -12.79 1.40
N ASN A 86 -19.47 -12.57 2.04
CA ASN A 86 -19.79 -13.12 3.35
C ASN A 86 -19.95 -14.66 3.33
N LEU A 87 -20.52 -15.23 2.26
CA LEU A 87 -20.61 -16.68 2.09
C LEU A 87 -19.24 -17.31 1.83
N ASN A 88 -18.40 -16.64 1.04
CA ASN A 88 -17.07 -17.11 0.71
C ASN A 88 -16.17 -17.20 1.95
N GLY A 89 -16.12 -16.15 2.78
CA GLY A 89 -15.35 -16.28 4.02
C GLY A 89 -15.97 -17.25 5.03
N GLN A 90 -17.29 -17.49 5.01
CA GLN A 90 -17.89 -18.56 5.82
C GLN A 90 -17.41 -19.94 5.35
N SER A 91 -17.39 -20.20 4.04
CA SER A 91 -16.91 -21.47 3.48
C SER A 91 -15.43 -21.70 3.74
N HIS A 92 -14.65 -20.64 3.97
CA HIS A 92 -13.25 -20.68 4.35
C HIS A 92 -13.01 -20.70 5.87
N GLY A 93 -14.07 -20.71 6.70
CA GLY A 93 -13.97 -20.74 8.16
C GLY A 93 -13.51 -19.43 8.79
N CYS A 94 -13.67 -18.31 8.10
CA CYS A 94 -13.24 -16.98 8.56
C CYS A 94 -14.17 -16.37 9.59
N TRP A 95 -15.41 -16.83 9.65
CA TRP A 95 -16.39 -16.45 10.66
C TRP A 95 -17.40 -17.57 10.88
N ASN A 96 -17.90 -17.63 12.11
CA ASN A 96 -18.96 -18.53 12.55
C ASN A 96 -20.27 -17.75 12.66
#